data_AF-A0A0M4S2M1-F1
#
_entry.id   AF-A0A0M4S2M1-F1
#
_cell.length_a   1.000
_cell.length_b   1.000
_cell.length_c   1.000
_cell.angle_alpha   90.00
_cell.angle_beta   90.00
_cell.angle_gamma   90.00
#
_symmetry.space_group_name_H-M   'P 1'
#
loop_
_entity.id
_entity.type
_entity.pdbx_description
1 polymer ?
#
loop_
_entity_poly.entity_id
_entity_poly.type
_entity_poly.pdbx_seq_one_letter_code
_entity_poly.pdbx_strand_id
1 'polypeptide(L)'
;MKVKELKINPVPEKKSLRFVVHWLMMMPILPFIFLGIIYYVIDKKILNDLYQQILENKGYFCIFVFYWLFAAINLAREIFSYLLVEEVCYVENKVFYYQKFRIAFGMRKLMKKLEIPLSEILEVKEGKKPFFLCFLYSIITHRNAVEIKTRDGKKYEIMNSIVFGDKDSQSPTSSETNERANKIYNEVKNMILK
;
A
#
# COMPACT_ATOMS: atom_id res chain seq x y z
N MET A 1 12.76 26.88 12.30
CA MET A 1 13.91 26.39 11.48
C MET A 1 13.75 24.89 11.35
N LYS A 2 13.53 24.40 10.12
CA LYS A 2 13.31 22.99 9.84
C LYS A 2 14.63 22.22 10.00
N VAL A 3 14.70 21.34 11.00
CA VAL A 3 15.97 20.69 11.40
C VAL A 3 16.43 19.66 10.37
N LYS A 4 15.48 18.87 9.85
CA LYS A 4 15.66 17.91 8.76
C LYS A 4 14.29 17.46 8.23
N GLU A 5 14.22 17.10 6.96
CA GLU A 5 13.07 16.43 6.34
C GLU A 5 13.47 15.02 5.88
N LEU A 6 12.63 14.03 6.18
CA LEU A 6 12.76 12.65 5.73
C LEU A 6 11.51 12.29 4.92
N LYS A 7 11.71 11.96 3.65
CA LYS A 7 10.67 11.50 2.73
C LYS A 7 10.81 10.00 2.51
N ILE A 8 9.72 9.28 2.70
CA ILE A 8 9.64 7.81 2.70
C ILE A 8 8.60 7.38 1.66
N ASN A 9 9.08 6.82 0.55
CA ASN A 9 8.23 6.18 -0.46
C ASN A 9 8.31 4.66 -0.26
N PRO A 10 7.25 3.96 0.17
CA PRO A 10 7.35 2.55 0.55
C PRO A 10 7.74 1.66 -0.65
N VAL A 11 7.44 2.13 -1.87
CA VAL A 11 7.95 1.60 -3.15
C VAL A 11 9.17 2.43 -3.61
N PRO A 12 10.33 1.81 -3.93
CA PRO A 12 11.44 2.53 -4.56
C PRO A 12 11.04 3.01 -5.97
N GLU A 13 11.52 4.17 -6.41
CA GLU A 13 11.03 4.91 -7.60
C GLU A 13 11.37 4.28 -8.98
N LYS A 14 11.41 2.95 -9.10
CA LYS A 14 11.49 2.27 -10.39
C LYS A 14 10.20 2.52 -11.19
N LYS A 15 10.32 3.22 -12.33
CA LYS A 15 9.20 3.56 -13.25
C LYS A 15 8.31 2.36 -13.58
N SER A 16 8.91 1.18 -13.76
CA SER A 16 8.21 -0.08 -14.05
C SER A 16 7.22 -0.48 -12.96
N LEU A 17 7.59 -0.36 -11.68
CA LEU A 17 6.70 -0.75 -10.58
C LEU A 17 5.53 0.23 -10.44
N ARG A 18 5.75 1.53 -10.69
CA ARG A 18 4.65 2.52 -10.77
C ARG A 18 3.67 2.18 -11.89
N PHE A 19 4.13 1.73 -13.06
CA PHE A 19 3.27 1.28 -14.16
C PHE A 19 2.44 0.04 -13.75
N VAL A 20 3.08 -0.99 -13.20
CA VAL A 20 2.39 -2.21 -12.73
C VAL A 20 1.28 -1.88 -11.72
N VAL A 21 1.54 -0.96 -10.78
CA VAL A 21 0.53 -0.56 -9.78
C VAL A 21 -0.67 0.15 -10.42
N HIS A 22 -0.47 1.02 -11.42
CA HIS A 22 -1.58 1.66 -12.14
C HIS A 22 -2.32 0.66 -13.06
N TRP A 23 -1.63 -0.32 -13.64
CA TRP A 23 -2.24 -1.42 -14.39
C TRP A 23 -3.13 -2.29 -13.50
N LEU A 24 -2.66 -2.66 -12.30
CA LEU A 24 -3.45 -3.42 -11.33
C LEU A 24 -4.69 -2.66 -10.86
N MET A 25 -4.67 -1.32 -10.84
CA MET A 25 -5.88 -0.53 -10.56
C MET A 25 -6.94 -0.57 -11.67
N MET A 26 -6.57 -0.99 -12.89
CA MET A 26 -7.52 -1.21 -13.99
C MET A 26 -8.13 -2.61 -13.98
N MET A 27 -7.72 -3.49 -13.05
CA MET A 27 -8.30 -4.82 -12.86
C MET A 27 -9.84 -4.81 -12.79
N PRO A 28 -10.52 -3.90 -12.04
CA PRO A 28 -11.98 -3.84 -11.99
C PRO A 28 -12.69 -3.47 -13.30
N ILE A 29 -11.96 -3.22 -14.39
CA ILE A 29 -12.51 -2.83 -15.70
C ILE A 29 -12.18 -3.89 -16.78
N LEU A 30 -11.12 -4.69 -16.57
CA LEU A 30 -10.61 -5.64 -17.56
C LEU A 30 -11.66 -6.64 -18.09
N PRO A 31 -12.54 -7.27 -17.28
CA PRO A 31 -13.53 -8.21 -17.82
C PRO A 31 -14.52 -7.57 -18.79
N PHE A 32 -14.89 -6.29 -18.63
CA PHE A 32 -15.77 -5.60 -19.57
C PHE A 32 -15.06 -5.35 -20.91
N ILE A 33 -13.77 -5.04 -20.89
CA ILE A 33 -12.94 -4.92 -22.09
C ILE A 33 -12.84 -6.28 -22.81
N PHE A 34 -12.55 -7.36 -22.07
CA PHE A 34 -12.52 -8.71 -22.63
C PHE A 34 -13.89 -9.15 -23.17
N LEU A 35 -15.01 -8.83 -22.49
CA LEU A 35 -16.36 -9.12 -22.99
C LEU A 35 -16.63 -8.44 -24.33
N GLY A 36 -16.22 -7.17 -24.48
CA GLY A 36 -16.36 -6.42 -25.73
C GLY A 36 -15.52 -7.00 -26.87
N ILE A 37 -14.29 -7.44 -26.59
CA ILE A 37 -13.43 -8.13 -27.56
C ILE A 37 -14.05 -9.48 -27.96
N ILE A 38 -14.51 -10.27 -26.98
CA ILE A 38 -15.18 -11.56 -27.20
C ILE A 38 -16.43 -11.37 -28.08
N TYR A 39 -17.27 -10.38 -27.79
CA TYR A 39 -18.45 -10.05 -28.57
C TYR A 39 -18.14 -9.71 -30.05
N TYR A 40 -17.00 -9.05 -30.30
CA TYR A 40 -16.57 -8.65 -31.64
C TYR A 40 -15.88 -9.77 -32.43
N VAL A 41 -15.14 -10.65 -31.75
CA VAL A 41 -14.24 -11.64 -32.38
C VAL A 41 -14.87 -13.04 -32.50
N ILE A 42 -15.74 -13.44 -31.57
CA ILE A 42 -16.29 -14.81 -31.54
C ILE A 42 -17.53 -14.93 -32.43
N ASP A 43 -17.68 -16.09 -33.08
CA ASP A 43 -18.86 -16.42 -33.88
C ASP A 43 -20.17 -16.29 -33.07
N LYS A 44 -21.20 -15.73 -33.71
CA LYS A 44 -22.47 -15.41 -33.05
C LYS A 44 -23.20 -16.63 -32.49
N LYS A 45 -22.99 -17.83 -33.03
CA LYS A 45 -23.58 -19.06 -32.51
C LYS A 45 -22.95 -19.43 -31.17
N ILE A 46 -21.61 -19.43 -31.11
CA ILE A 46 -20.84 -19.69 -29.87
C ILE A 46 -21.17 -18.65 -28.80
N LEU A 47 -21.29 -17.37 -29.19
CA LEU A 47 -21.70 -16.29 -28.29
C LEU A 47 -23.11 -16.51 -27.72
N ASN A 48 -24.04 -16.98 -28.54
CA ASN A 48 -25.42 -17.26 -28.10
C ASN A 48 -25.48 -18.48 -27.16
N ASP A 49 -24.73 -19.55 -27.46
CA ASP A 49 -24.62 -20.73 -26.59
C ASP A 49 -24.02 -20.36 -25.22
N LEU A 50 -22.97 -19.52 -25.19
CA LEU A 50 -22.40 -18.97 -23.96
C LEU A 50 -23.40 -18.11 -23.17
N TYR A 51 -24.20 -17.29 -23.87
CA TYR A 51 -25.24 -16.48 -23.25
C TYR A 51 -26.33 -17.33 -22.59
N GLN A 52 -26.79 -18.41 -23.24
CA GLN A 52 -27.74 -19.34 -22.63
C GLN A 52 -27.16 -20.02 -21.38
N GLN A 53 -25.91 -20.50 -21.42
CA GLN A 53 -25.25 -21.09 -20.26
C GLN A 53 -25.17 -20.12 -19.07
N ILE A 54 -24.93 -18.82 -19.32
CA ILE A 54 -24.94 -17.77 -18.30
C ILE A 54 -26.35 -17.52 -17.74
N LEU A 55 -27.40 -17.56 -18.57
CA LEU A 55 -28.79 -17.41 -18.11
C LEU A 55 -29.26 -18.60 -17.26
N GLU A 56 -28.95 -19.82 -17.68
CA GLU A 56 -29.22 -21.05 -16.92
C GLU A 56 -28.52 -21.02 -15.55
N ASN A 57 -27.27 -20.60 -15.52
CA ASN A 57 -26.43 -20.56 -14.31
C ASN A 57 -26.36 -19.17 -13.66
N LYS A 58 -27.37 -18.32 -13.86
CA LYS A 58 -27.40 -16.91 -13.41
C LYS A 58 -27.04 -16.70 -11.93
N GLY A 59 -27.40 -17.64 -11.05
CA GLY A 59 -27.04 -17.60 -9.63
C GLY A 59 -25.52 -17.70 -9.41
N TYR A 60 -24.88 -18.70 -10.02
CA TYR A 60 -23.43 -18.88 -9.95
C TYR A 60 -22.68 -17.72 -10.62
N PHE A 61 -23.19 -17.22 -11.76
CA PHE A 61 -22.61 -16.06 -12.45
C PHE A 61 -22.64 -14.80 -11.58
N CYS A 62 -23.78 -14.50 -10.94
CA CYS A 62 -23.89 -13.40 -9.98
C CYS A 62 -22.90 -13.55 -8.81
N ILE A 63 -22.82 -14.74 -8.20
CA ILE A 63 -21.86 -15.02 -7.12
C ILE A 63 -20.42 -14.78 -7.58
N PHE A 64 -20.04 -15.28 -8.77
CA PHE A 64 -18.72 -15.07 -9.35
C PHE A 64 -18.40 -13.58 -9.55
N VAL A 65 -19.32 -12.81 -10.15
CA VAL A 65 -19.14 -11.36 -10.36
C VAL A 65 -19.01 -10.62 -9.02
N PHE A 66 -19.80 -10.98 -7.99
CA PHE A 66 -19.69 -10.40 -6.65
C PHE A 66 -18.33 -10.70 -6.00
N TYR A 67 -17.86 -11.95 -6.02
CA TYR A 67 -16.56 -12.33 -5.47
C TYR A 67 -15.41 -11.63 -6.20
N TRP A 68 -15.47 -11.59 -7.53
CA TRP A 68 -14.47 -10.91 -8.34
C TRP A 68 -14.42 -9.40 -8.06
N LEU A 69 -15.58 -8.73 -8.00
CA LEU A 69 -15.65 -7.30 -7.69
C LEU A 69 -15.13 -7.01 -6.28
N PHE A 70 -15.49 -7.86 -5.30
CA PHE A 70 -14.98 -7.76 -3.93
C PHE A 70 -13.46 -7.93 -3.86
N ALA A 71 -12.89 -8.90 -4.58
CA ALA A 71 -11.45 -9.09 -4.67
C ALA A 71 -10.75 -7.88 -5.33
N ALA A 72 -11.32 -7.37 -6.44
CA ALA A 72 -10.77 -6.23 -7.18
C ALA A 72 -10.80 -4.93 -6.35
N ILE A 73 -11.87 -4.68 -5.58
CA ILE A 73 -11.98 -3.55 -4.64
C ILE A 73 -10.97 -3.69 -3.50
N ASN A 74 -10.79 -4.89 -2.93
CA ASN A 74 -9.80 -5.12 -1.88
C ASN A 74 -8.37 -4.89 -2.37
N LEU A 75 -8.02 -5.40 -3.56
CA LEU A 75 -6.72 -5.15 -4.19
C LEU A 75 -6.48 -3.66 -4.44
N ALA A 76 -7.48 -2.94 -4.97
CA ALA A 76 -7.40 -1.49 -5.15
C ALA A 76 -7.22 -0.74 -3.81
N ARG A 77 -7.91 -1.17 -2.74
CA ARG A 77 -7.75 -0.61 -1.39
C ARG A 77 -6.34 -0.82 -0.84
N GLU A 78 -5.76 -2.01 -1.00
CA GLU A 78 -4.37 -2.29 -0.58
C GLU A 78 -3.38 -1.41 -1.38
N ILE A 79 -3.55 -1.33 -2.71
CA ILE A 79 -2.76 -0.44 -3.58
C ILE A 79 -2.80 1.02 -3.10
N PHE A 80 -3.99 1.55 -2.78
CA PHE A 80 -4.16 2.94 -2.33
C PHE A 80 -3.74 3.23 -0.88
N SER A 81 -3.68 2.19 -0.03
CA SER A 81 -3.32 2.31 1.39
C SER A 81 -1.83 2.15 1.63
N TYR A 82 -1.17 1.45 0.70
CA TYR A 82 0.23 1.06 0.80
C TYR A 82 1.02 1.57 -0.42
N LEU A 83 0.78 1.04 -1.62
CA LEU A 83 1.70 1.20 -2.77
C LEU A 83 1.77 2.61 -3.35
N LEU A 84 0.67 3.35 -3.31
CA LEU A 84 0.54 4.72 -3.82
C LEU A 84 0.57 5.76 -2.70
N VAL A 85 1.51 5.61 -1.76
CA VAL A 85 1.68 6.46 -0.58
C VAL A 85 3.06 7.11 -0.57
N GLU A 86 3.15 8.29 0.02
CA GLU A 86 4.39 8.96 0.41
C GLU A 86 4.23 9.47 1.84
N GLU A 87 5.18 9.13 2.72
CA GLU A 87 5.19 9.59 4.12
C GLU A 87 6.33 10.58 4.31
N VAL A 88 6.04 11.76 4.85
CA VAL A 88 7.00 12.85 5.07
C VAL A 88 7.04 13.17 6.56
N CYS A 89 8.23 13.09 7.13
CA CYS A 89 8.51 13.37 8.54
C CYS A 89 9.49 14.55 8.64
N TYR A 90 9.24 15.50 9.52
CA TYR A 90 10.20 16.57 9.82
C TYR A 90 10.02 17.12 11.23
N VAL A 91 11.07 17.76 11.76
CA VAL A 91 11.00 18.48 13.04
C VAL A 91 11.19 19.97 12.80
N GLU A 92 10.28 20.75 13.36
CA GLU A 92 10.32 22.20 13.39
C GLU A 92 9.84 22.71 14.75
N ASN A 93 10.58 23.65 15.35
CA ASN A 93 10.24 24.34 16.59
C ASN A 93 9.85 23.39 17.75
N LYS A 94 10.57 22.27 17.91
CA LYS A 94 10.33 21.20 18.90
C LYS A 94 8.99 20.45 18.73
N VAL A 95 8.40 20.48 17.54
CA VAL A 95 7.25 19.67 17.13
C VAL A 95 7.68 18.72 16.02
N PHE A 96 7.32 17.45 16.16
CA PHE A 96 7.44 16.41 15.14
C PHE A 96 6.19 16.43 14.25
N TYR A 97 6.39 16.64 12.96
CA TYR A 97 5.35 16.64 11.95
C TYR A 97 5.43 15.34 11.14
N TYR A 98 4.29 14.67 11.01
CA TYR A 98 4.13 13.51 10.13
C TYR A 98 2.98 13.78 9.14
N GLN A 99 3.26 13.61 7.86
CA GLN A 99 2.31 13.83 6.77
C GLN A 99 2.26 12.59 5.88
N LYS A 100 1.07 12.01 5.70
CA LYS A 100 0.83 10.89 4.78
C LYS A 100 0.11 11.42 3.55
N PHE A 101 0.73 11.29 2.39
CA PHE A 101 0.19 11.64 1.08
C PHE A 101 -0.19 10.37 0.31
N ARG A 102 -1.20 10.50 -0.55
CA ARG A 102 -1.52 9.53 -1.61
C ARG A 102 -1.08 10.11 -2.95
N ILE A 103 -0.39 9.30 -3.75
CA ILE A 103 0.13 9.68 -5.08
C ILE A 103 -0.46 8.74 -6.13
N ALA A 104 -1.51 9.17 -6.83
CA ALA A 104 -2.17 8.38 -7.87
C ALA A 104 -2.42 9.24 -9.10
N PHE A 105 -2.19 8.70 -10.31
CA PHE A 105 -2.41 9.39 -11.59
C PHE A 105 -1.74 10.78 -11.68
N GLY A 106 -0.56 10.94 -11.05
CA GLY A 106 0.17 12.21 -11.00
C GLY A 106 -0.32 13.22 -9.94
N MET A 107 -1.46 12.97 -9.29
CA MET A 107 -2.00 13.82 -8.23
C MET A 107 -1.42 13.44 -6.85
N ARG A 108 -1.00 14.42 -6.06
CA ARG A 108 -0.55 14.27 -4.66
C ARG A 108 -1.62 14.83 -3.71
N LYS A 109 -2.31 13.97 -2.97
CA LYS A 109 -3.36 14.34 -2.00
C LYS A 109 -2.91 14.07 -0.56
N LEU A 110 -3.00 15.06 0.32
CA LEU A 110 -2.77 14.87 1.75
C LEU A 110 -3.91 14.01 2.35
N MET A 111 -3.54 12.93 3.03
CA MET A 111 -4.47 11.98 3.66
C MET A 111 -4.49 12.08 5.18
N LYS A 112 -3.33 12.33 5.80
CA LYS A 112 -3.17 12.47 7.26
C LYS A 112 -2.12 13.52 7.56
N LYS A 113 -2.40 14.41 8.51
CA LYS A 113 -1.43 15.33 9.13
C LYS A 113 -1.44 15.04 10.62
N LEU A 114 -0.26 14.89 11.21
CA LEU A 114 -0.06 14.75 12.65
C LEU A 114 1.03 15.73 13.08
N GLU A 115 0.83 16.30 14.26
CA GLU A 115 1.73 17.26 14.90
C GLU A 115 1.87 16.78 16.35
N ILE A 116 3.09 16.45 16.77
CA ILE A 116 3.36 15.84 18.07
C ILE A 116 4.51 16.63 18.70
N PRO A 117 4.27 17.40 19.79
CA PRO A 117 5.34 18.03 20.54
C PRO A 117 6.37 17.00 21.01
N LEU A 118 7.67 17.29 20.87
CA LEU A 118 8.73 16.35 21.30
C LEU A 118 8.63 15.98 22.79
N SER A 119 8.11 16.90 23.61
CA SER A 119 7.82 16.67 25.04
C SER A 119 6.74 15.61 25.29
N GLU A 120 5.82 15.39 24.36
CA GLU A 120 4.80 14.35 24.46
C GLU A 120 5.30 12.99 24.01
N ILE A 121 6.40 12.92 23.26
CA ILE A 121 6.99 11.64 22.84
C ILE A 121 7.63 10.98 24.06
N LEU A 122 7.11 9.80 24.42
CA LEU A 122 7.61 9.01 25.54
C LEU A 122 8.69 8.04 25.07
N GLU A 123 8.49 7.40 23.92
CA GLU A 123 9.37 6.34 23.44
C GLU A 123 9.32 6.22 21.91
N VAL A 124 10.46 5.94 21.30
CA VAL A 124 10.61 5.61 19.87
C VAL A 124 11.23 4.23 19.77
N LYS A 125 10.50 3.25 19.24
CA LYS A 125 10.95 1.87 19.01
C LYS A 125 11.10 1.57 17.52
N GLU A 126 11.89 0.55 17.19
CA GLU A 126 11.81 -0.09 15.87
C GLU A 126 10.43 -0.74 15.71
N GLY A 127 9.82 -0.59 14.53
CA GLY A 127 8.54 -1.20 14.23
C GLY A 127 8.64 -2.72 14.10
N LYS A 128 7.67 -3.44 14.65
CA LYS A 128 7.67 -4.92 14.62
C LYS A 128 7.74 -5.46 13.19
N LYS A 129 8.56 -6.51 13.00
CA LYS A 129 8.54 -7.31 11.78
C LYS A 129 7.15 -7.96 11.64
N PRO A 130 6.51 -7.92 10.46
CA PRO A 130 5.27 -8.66 10.24
C PRO A 130 5.53 -10.16 10.42
N PHE A 131 4.53 -10.87 10.92
CA PHE A 131 4.63 -12.30 11.15
C PHE A 131 4.76 -13.07 9.83
N PHE A 132 5.27 -14.30 9.95
CA PHE A 132 5.16 -15.32 8.90
C PHE A 132 3.66 -15.64 8.66
N LEU A 133 3.31 -16.36 7.60
CA LEU A 133 1.91 -16.61 7.19
C LEU A 133 1.04 -15.37 6.85
N CYS A 134 1.37 -14.13 7.24
CA CYS A 134 0.56 -12.94 6.87
C CYS A 134 0.43 -12.76 5.33
N PHE A 135 1.45 -13.19 4.58
CA PHE A 135 1.48 -13.23 3.12
C PHE A 135 0.63 -14.36 2.50
N LEU A 136 0.10 -15.30 3.29
CA LEU A 136 -0.90 -16.27 2.81
C LEU A 136 -2.30 -15.65 2.72
N TYR A 137 -2.53 -14.52 3.40
CA TYR A 137 -3.85 -13.88 3.51
C TYR A 137 -3.91 -12.46 2.90
N SER A 138 -2.77 -11.86 2.54
CA SER A 138 -2.72 -10.61 1.77
C SER A 138 -1.58 -10.66 0.77
N ILE A 139 -1.87 -10.20 -0.45
CA ILE A 139 -0.91 -10.06 -1.56
C ILE A 139 0.16 -9.01 -1.21
N ILE A 140 -0.16 -8.08 -0.29
CA ILE A 140 0.62 -6.90 0.06
C ILE A 140 0.90 -6.91 1.57
N THR A 141 2.05 -7.48 1.95
CA THR A 141 2.53 -7.36 3.34
C THR A 141 3.31 -6.06 3.52
N HIS A 142 3.03 -5.35 4.61
CA HIS A 142 3.70 -4.09 4.97
C HIS A 142 4.49 -4.27 6.26
N ARG A 143 5.58 -3.51 6.40
CA ARG A 143 6.36 -3.39 7.64
C ARG A 143 6.45 -1.93 8.05
N ASN A 144 6.26 -1.66 9.33
CA ASN A 144 6.55 -0.36 9.92
C ASN A 144 8.04 -0.27 10.27
N ALA A 145 8.67 0.88 10.00
CA ALA A 145 10.04 1.16 10.44
C ALA A 145 10.08 1.61 11.90
N VAL A 146 9.10 2.40 12.33
CA VAL A 146 9.12 3.10 13.62
C VAL A 146 7.76 3.03 14.29
N GLU A 147 7.77 2.72 15.59
CA GLU A 147 6.65 2.90 16.52
C GLU A 147 6.97 4.05 17.48
N ILE A 148 6.21 5.15 17.41
CA ILE A 148 6.29 6.28 18.34
C ILE A 148 5.14 6.14 19.34
N LYS A 149 5.45 6.18 20.63
CA LYS A 149 4.46 6.27 21.72
C LYS A 149 4.46 7.67 22.32
N THR A 150 3.29 8.26 22.51
CA THR A 150 3.16 9.48 23.31
C THR A 150 2.82 9.17 24.78
N ARG A 151 2.99 10.17 25.65
CA ARG A 151 2.62 10.11 27.08
C ARG A 151 1.14 9.77 27.30
N ASP A 152 0.27 10.23 26.39
CA ASP A 152 -1.17 9.87 26.33
C ASP A 152 -1.45 8.38 25.99
N GLY A 153 -0.41 7.56 25.78
CA GLY A 153 -0.56 6.17 25.38
C GLY A 153 -0.91 5.95 23.90
N LYS A 154 -1.06 7.02 23.10
CA LYS A 154 -1.31 6.92 21.65
C LYS A 154 -0.07 6.35 20.96
N LYS A 155 -0.31 5.47 19.97
CA LYS A 155 0.73 4.87 19.13
C LYS A 155 0.64 5.40 17.72
N TYR A 156 1.79 5.74 17.15
CA TYR A 156 1.93 6.20 15.77
C TYR A 156 2.99 5.36 15.06
N GLU A 157 2.67 4.93 13.85
CA GLU A 157 3.49 4.01 13.07
C GLU A 157 3.92 4.70 11.78
N ILE A 158 5.21 4.61 11.45
CA ILE A 158 5.79 5.14 10.21
C ILE A 158 6.18 3.93 9.34
N MET A 159 5.67 3.88 8.12
CA MET A 159 5.81 2.72 7.24
C MET A 159 7.21 2.66 6.61
N ASN A 160 7.82 1.47 6.52
CA ASN A 160 9.14 1.26 5.92
C ASN A 160 9.05 1.04 4.40
N SER A 161 8.36 -0.04 4.05
CA SER A 161 8.34 -0.63 2.72
C SER A 161 7.14 -1.54 2.56
N ILE A 162 6.90 -1.91 1.32
CA ILE A 162 5.88 -2.89 0.93
C ILE A 162 6.55 -4.04 0.23
N VAL A 163 6.10 -5.22 0.58
CA VAL A 163 6.61 -6.49 0.09
C VAL A 163 5.61 -7.08 -0.89
N PHE A 164 6.05 -7.23 -2.13
CA PHE A 164 5.44 -8.15 -3.08
C PHE A 164 6.03 -9.53 -2.83
N GLY A 165 5.18 -10.53 -2.59
CA GLY A 165 5.55 -11.81 -1.97
C GLY A 165 6.40 -12.80 -2.76
N ASP A 166 7.21 -12.36 -3.73
CA ASP A 166 7.88 -13.27 -4.69
C ASP A 166 9.29 -12.79 -5.14
N LYS A 167 9.96 -11.98 -4.32
CA LYS A 167 11.38 -11.61 -4.51
C LYS A 167 12.12 -11.62 -3.18
N ASP A 168 13.17 -12.42 -3.09
CA ASP A 168 13.98 -12.58 -1.86
C ASP A 168 14.47 -11.24 -1.30
N SER A 169 14.94 -10.34 -2.17
CA SER A 169 15.43 -8.99 -1.81
C SER A 169 14.33 -8.05 -1.30
N GLN A 170 13.07 -8.35 -1.58
CA GLN A 170 11.91 -7.55 -1.16
C GLN A 170 11.13 -8.20 -0.01
N SER A 171 11.49 -9.41 0.44
CA SER A 171 10.82 -10.09 1.56
C SER A 171 10.85 -9.24 2.85
N PRO A 172 9.91 -9.40 3.81
CA PRO A 172 9.80 -8.50 4.96
C PRO A 172 10.99 -8.63 5.93
N THR A 173 11.67 -9.76 5.83
CA THR A 173 12.85 -10.19 6.58
C THR A 173 14.17 -10.04 5.80
N SER A 174 14.15 -9.64 4.52
CA SER A 174 15.34 -9.41 3.69
C SER A 174 16.35 -8.44 4.30
N SER A 175 17.62 -8.61 3.97
CA SER A 175 18.70 -7.67 4.33
C SER A 175 18.38 -6.25 3.87
N GLU A 176 18.03 -6.05 2.59
CA GLU A 176 17.67 -4.74 2.02
C GLU A 176 16.52 -4.07 2.80
N THR A 177 15.47 -4.81 3.14
CA THR A 177 14.33 -4.28 3.90
C THR A 177 14.67 -4.00 5.36
N ASN A 178 15.53 -4.80 6.00
CA ASN A 178 16.03 -4.56 7.35
C ASN A 178 16.92 -3.31 7.42
N GLU A 179 17.90 -3.17 6.51
CA GLU A 179 18.79 -2.01 6.43
C GLU A 179 18.00 -0.72 6.22
N ARG A 180 16.99 -0.78 5.35
CA ARG A 180 16.08 0.35 5.11
C ARG A 180 15.26 0.72 6.35
N ALA A 181 14.72 -0.27 7.07
CA ALA A 181 13.99 -0.04 8.32
C ALA A 181 14.89 0.65 9.35
N ASN A 182 16.09 0.10 9.54
CA ASN A 182 17.08 0.60 10.50
C ASN A 182 17.53 2.02 10.16
N LYS A 183 17.71 2.33 8.87
CA LYS A 183 18.03 3.70 8.42
C LYS A 183 16.90 4.67 8.77
N ILE A 184 15.65 4.34 8.44
CA ILE A 184 14.49 5.20 8.77
C ILE A 184 14.34 5.38 10.28
N TYR A 185 14.45 4.30 11.07
CA TYR A 185 14.41 4.35 12.53
C TYR A 185 15.50 5.24 13.13
N ASN A 186 16.76 5.05 12.71
CA ASN A 186 17.87 5.88 13.18
C ASN A 186 17.70 7.35 12.77
N GLU A 187 17.21 7.64 11.56
CA GLU A 187 16.94 9.02 11.13
C GLU A 187 15.81 9.68 11.93
N VAL A 188 14.70 8.99 12.17
CA VAL A 188 13.59 9.51 13.01
C VAL A 188 14.02 9.69 14.47
N LYS A 189 14.74 8.71 15.04
CA LYS A 189 15.30 8.80 16.39
C LYS A 189 16.25 10.01 16.53
N ASN A 190 17.11 10.24 15.55
CA ASN A 190 18.03 11.38 15.52
C ASN A 190 17.33 12.75 15.31
N MET A 191 16.11 12.77 14.78
CA MET A 191 15.29 14.00 14.72
C MET A 191 14.61 14.30 16.06
N ILE A 192 14.24 13.27 16.82
CA ILE A 192 13.47 13.39 18.08
C ILE A 192 14.38 13.63 19.30
N LEU A 193 15.61 13.10 19.29
CA LEU A 193 16.57 13.20 20.40
C LEU A 193 17.56 14.38 20.28
N LYS A 194 17.34 15.31 19.35
CA LYS A 194 18.14 16.54 19.17
C LYS A 194 17.42 17.77 19.68
#